data_AF-A0A497P1R2-F1
#
_entry.id   AF-A0A497P1R2-F1
#
_cell.length_a   1.000
_cell.length_b   1.000
_cell.length_c   1.000
_cell.angle_alpha   90.00
_cell.angle_beta   90.00
_cell.angle_gamma   90.00
#
_symmetry.space_group_name_H-M   'P 1'
#
loop_
_entity.id
_entity.type
_entity.pdbx_description
1 polymer ?
#
loop_
_entity_poly.entity_id
_entity_poly.type
_entity_poly.pdbx_seq_one_letter_code
_entity_poly.pdbx_strand_id
1 'polypeptide(L)'
;MRIEREQKIFEIGGVKIGGQPGELPTVLIGSLFHEGHKIVKDRRLGIFDKKKAEQLIRMQDEISNETGVPCMLDIVAEYPEALIKYIDFVSEVTDAPFLIKAS
;
A
#
# COMPACT_ATOMS: atom_id res chain seq x y z
N MET A 1 -19.80 -5.02 -18.99
CA MET A 1 -18.64 -5.67 -19.63
C MET A 1 -18.45 -7.03 -18.98
N ARG A 2 -18.27 -8.11 -19.74
CA ARG A 2 -18.01 -9.45 -19.20
C ARG A 2 -16.83 -10.05 -19.96
N ILE A 3 -15.86 -10.60 -19.24
CA ILE A 3 -14.68 -11.23 -19.84
C ILE A 3 -14.97 -12.73 -19.99
N GLU A 4 -14.81 -13.28 -21.20
CA GLU A 4 -15.12 -14.69 -21.48
C GLU A 4 -14.18 -15.65 -20.75
N ARG A 5 -12.90 -15.29 -20.63
CA ARG A 5 -11.93 -16.07 -19.85
C ARG A 5 -12.33 -16.04 -18.37
N GLU A 6 -12.25 -17.20 -17.73
CA GLU A 6 -12.44 -17.32 -16.28
C GLU A 6 -11.47 -16.38 -15.53
N GLN A 7 -12.05 -15.50 -14.71
CA GLN A 7 -11.30 -14.58 -13.87
C GLN A 7 -11.05 -15.24 -12.51
N LYS A 8 -9.88 -15.01 -11.93
CA LYS A 8 -9.53 -15.50 -10.61
C LYS A 8 -9.70 -14.39 -9.59
N ILE A 9 -10.10 -14.78 -8.37
CA ILE A 9 -10.06 -13.92 -7.20
C ILE A 9 -8.94 -14.45 -6.29
N PHE A 10 -8.03 -13.56 -5.90
CA PHE A 10 -7.00 -13.83 -4.91
C PHE A 10 -7.34 -13.09 -3.62
N GLU A 11 -6.98 -13.67 -2.48
CA GLU A 11 -7.09 -13.01 -1.18
C GLU A 11 -5.68 -12.83 -0.61
N ILE A 12 -5.30 -11.58 -0.32
CA ILE A 12 -3.96 -11.19 0.13
C ILE A 12 -4.16 -10.32 1.36
N GLY A 13 -3.73 -10.76 2.54
CA GLY A 13 -3.90 -9.97 3.78
C GLY A 13 -5.35 -9.54 4.03
N GLY A 14 -6.33 -10.39 3.71
CA GLY A 14 -7.76 -10.08 3.83
C GLY A 14 -8.36 -9.24 2.68
N VAL A 15 -7.54 -8.73 1.76
CA VAL A 15 -8.01 -7.98 0.58
C VAL A 15 -8.23 -8.92 -0.60
N LYS A 16 -9.44 -8.91 -1.17
CA LYS A 16 -9.79 -9.67 -2.37
C LYS A 16 -9.53 -8.86 -3.63
N ILE A 17 -8.82 -9.43 -4.60
CA ILE A 17 -8.48 -8.77 -5.88
C ILE A 17 -8.74 -9.70 -7.07
N GLY A 18 -9.26 -9.13 -8.16
CA GLY A 18 -9.58 -9.84 -9.40
C GLY A 18 -11.09 -9.95 -9.63
N GLY A 19 -11.53 -11.07 -10.22
CA GLY A 19 -12.94 -11.30 -10.57
C GLY A 19 -13.42 -10.59 -11.83
N GLN A 20 -14.70 -10.73 -12.13
CA GLN A 20 -15.37 -10.05 -13.24
C GLN A 20 -15.56 -8.56 -12.93
N PRO A 21 -15.65 -7.69 -13.96
CA PRO A 21 -15.98 -6.28 -13.75
C PRO A 21 -17.29 -6.12 -12.97
N GLY A 22 -17.23 -5.47 -11.80
CA GLY A 22 -18.37 -5.25 -10.90
C GLY A 22 -18.58 -6.34 -9.85
N GLU A 23 -17.77 -7.41 -9.82
CA GLU A 23 -17.84 -8.46 -8.80
C GLU A 23 -17.21 -8.03 -7.47
N LEU A 24 -16.09 -7.30 -7.53
CA LEU A 24 -15.40 -6.72 -6.38
C LEU A 24 -15.17 -5.23 -6.60
N PRO A 25 -15.11 -4.41 -5.54
CA PRO A 25 -14.66 -3.03 -5.64
C PRO A 25 -13.21 -2.97 -6.15
N THR A 26 -12.87 -1.89 -6.85
CA THR A 26 -11.49 -1.63 -7.26
C THR A 26 -10.60 -1.45 -6.03
N VAL A 27 -9.50 -2.19 -5.96
CA VAL A 27 -8.49 -1.99 -4.92
C VAL A 27 -7.66 -0.74 -5.24
N LEU A 28 -7.51 0.17 -4.28
CA LEU A 28 -6.66 1.35 -4.41
C LEU A 28 -5.31 1.13 -3.70
N ILE A 29 -4.21 1.58 -4.31
CA ILE A 29 -2.86 1.36 -3.79
C ILE A 29 -2.15 2.70 -3.62
N GLY A 30 -1.98 3.13 -2.37
CA GLY A 30 -1.26 4.36 -2.03
C GLY A 30 0.25 4.14 -1.98
N SER A 31 1.02 4.98 -2.67
CA SER A 31 2.49 4.87 -2.69
C SER A 31 3.14 5.68 -1.57
N LEU A 32 4.07 5.06 -0.85
CA LEU A 32 4.87 5.68 0.21
C LEU A 32 6.36 5.65 -0.15
N PHE A 33 7.08 6.64 0.39
CA PHE A 33 8.54 6.79 0.29
C PHE A 33 9.15 6.91 -1.14
N HIS A 34 8.30 7.04 -2.16
CA HIS A 34 8.72 7.29 -3.55
C HIS A 34 9.61 8.53 -3.72
N GLU A 35 10.26 8.66 -4.88
CA GLU A 35 11.13 9.80 -5.18
C GLU A 35 10.40 11.14 -5.04
N GLY A 36 11.03 12.11 -4.38
CA GLY A 36 10.43 13.41 -4.10
C GLY A 36 9.37 13.43 -2.99
N HIS A 37 9.08 12.29 -2.33
CA HIS A 37 8.13 12.26 -1.23
C HIS A 37 8.66 13.07 -0.03
N LYS A 38 8.02 14.21 0.25
CA LYS A 38 8.46 15.21 1.24
C LYS A 38 8.59 14.72 2.69
N ILE A 39 8.05 13.54 3.01
CA ILE A 39 8.19 12.95 4.35
C ILE A 39 9.54 12.24 4.52
N VAL A 40 10.23 11.90 3.42
CA VAL A 40 11.55 11.25 3.45
C VAL A 40 12.64 12.32 3.54
N LYS A 41 13.48 12.22 4.57
CA LYS A 41 14.60 13.13 4.85
C LYS A 41 15.92 12.57 4.32
N ASP A 42 16.11 11.26 4.39
CA ASP A 42 17.25 10.54 3.82
C ASP A 42 16.78 9.21 3.23
N ARG A 43 16.87 9.09 1.91
CA ARG A 43 16.41 7.90 1.16
C ARG A 43 17.32 6.70 1.34
N ARG A 44 18.61 6.92 1.60
CA ARG A 44 19.60 5.86 1.75
C ARG A 44 19.55 5.24 3.13
N LEU A 45 19.44 6.09 4.14
CA LEU A 45 19.34 5.65 5.54
C LEU A 45 17.91 5.33 5.96
N GLY A 46 16.90 5.56 5.11
CA GLY A 46 15.50 5.34 5.46
C GLY A 46 15.01 6.24 6.59
N ILE A 47 15.45 7.50 6.61
CA ILE A 47 15.03 8.49 7.61
C ILE A 47 13.83 9.25 7.06
N PHE A 48 12.71 9.20 7.78
CA PHE A 48 11.46 9.84 7.38
C PHE A 48 10.68 10.38 8.58
N ASP A 49 9.67 11.19 8.31
CA ASP A 49 8.71 11.67 9.30
C ASP A 49 7.66 10.59 9.59
N LYS A 50 7.90 9.80 10.64
CA LYS A 50 7.00 8.72 11.07
C LYS A 50 5.57 9.20 11.33
N LYS A 51 5.38 10.38 11.93
CA LYS A 51 4.04 10.91 12.25
C LYS A 51 3.26 11.22 10.99
N LYS A 52 3.90 11.85 9.99
CA LYS A 52 3.24 12.12 8.70
C LYS A 52 2.96 10.83 7.93
N ALA A 53 3.87 9.87 7.96
CA ALA A 53 3.64 8.57 7.33
C ALA A 53 2.44 7.85 7.96
N GLU A 54 2.37 7.80 9.29
CA GLU A 54 1.24 7.22 10.02
C GLU A 54 -0.08 7.92 9.69
N GLN A 55 -0.09 9.26 9.64
CA GLN A 55 -1.28 10.02 9.27
C GLN A 55 -1.78 9.67 7.86
N LEU A 56 -0.88 9.51 6.89
CA LEU A 56 -1.25 9.12 5.53
C LEU A 56 -1.83 7.71 5.47
N ILE A 57 -1.23 6.76 6.21
CA ILE A 57 -1.70 5.37 6.27
C ILE A 57 -3.09 5.32 6.93
N ARG A 58 -3.24 5.94 8.11
CA ARG A 58 -4.53 5.97 8.83
C ARG A 58 -5.63 6.63 8.02
N MET A 59 -5.32 7.72 7.31
CA MET A 59 -6.28 8.38 6.43
C MET A 59 -6.75 7.44 5.30
N GLN A 60 -5.84 6.64 4.72
CA GLN A 60 -6.22 5.64 3.72
C GLN A 60 -7.12 4.55 4.33
N ASP A 61 -6.75 4.03 5.50
CA ASP A 61 -7.52 2.99 6.21
C ASP A 61 -8.91 3.49 6.60
N GLU A 62 -9.01 4.73 7.10
CA GLU A 62 -10.28 5.39 7.43
C GLU A 62 -11.18 5.52 6.19
N ILE A 63 -10.64 6.04 5.08
CA ILE A 63 -11.40 6.16 3.82
C ILE A 63 -11.82 4.78 3.28
N SER A 64 -10.93 3.78 3.35
CA SER A 64 -11.25 2.40 2.96
C SER A 64 -12.40 1.84 3.79
N ASN A 65 -12.39 2.05 5.11
CA ASN A 65 -13.43 1.60 6.01
C ASN A 65 -14.78 2.32 5.77
N GLU A 66 -14.75 3.63 5.53
CA GLU A 66 -15.96 4.42 5.30
C GLU A 66 -16.62 4.13 3.95
N THR A 67 -15.81 3.89 2.91
CA THR A 67 -16.32 3.72 1.53
C THR A 67 -16.52 2.26 1.14
N GLY A 68 -15.93 1.32 1.87
CA GLY A 68 -15.87 -0.09 1.50
C GLY A 68 -14.94 -0.39 0.31
N VAL A 69 -14.17 0.60 -0.16
CA VAL A 69 -13.17 0.44 -1.21
C VAL A 69 -11.88 -0.09 -0.59
N PRO A 70 -11.46 -1.35 -0.84
CA PRO A 70 -10.28 -1.91 -0.20
C PRO A 70 -9.01 -1.17 -0.61
N CYS A 71 -8.03 -1.15 0.28
CA CYS A 71 -6.75 -0.52 0.02
C CYS A 71 -5.55 -1.45 0.25
N MET A 72 -4.45 -1.09 -0.39
CA MET A 72 -3.11 -1.65 -0.17
C MET A 72 -2.10 -0.49 -0.14
N LEU A 73 -0.84 -0.80 0.15
CA LEU A 73 0.26 0.18 0.05
C LEU A 73 1.31 -0.26 -0.98
N ASP A 74 1.95 0.71 -1.62
CA ASP A 74 3.15 0.52 -2.46
C ASP A 74 4.36 1.13 -1.75
N ILE A 75 5.24 0.29 -1.20
CA ILE A 75 6.42 0.72 -0.44
C ILE A 75 7.61 0.79 -1.39
N VAL A 76 8.01 2.02 -1.71
CA VAL A 76 9.08 2.29 -2.68
C VAL A 76 10.40 2.55 -1.95
N ALA A 77 11.45 1.81 -2.32
CA ALA A 77 12.79 2.00 -1.77
C ALA A 77 13.88 1.70 -2.80
N GLU A 78 14.94 2.52 -2.82
CA GLU A 78 16.13 2.30 -3.65
C GLU A 78 17.23 1.51 -2.89
N TYR A 79 17.20 1.56 -1.56
CA TYR A 79 18.27 1.02 -0.72
C TYR A 79 17.72 -0.05 0.23
N PRO A 80 18.39 -1.22 0.36
CA PRO A 80 17.92 -2.30 1.24
C PRO A 80 17.75 -1.87 2.70
N GLU A 81 18.65 -1.04 3.22
CA GLU A 81 18.58 -0.54 4.61
C GLU A 81 17.32 0.32 4.83
N ALA A 82 16.96 1.15 3.84
CA ALA A 82 15.76 1.96 3.90
C ALA A 82 14.50 1.11 3.78
N LEU A 83 14.51 0.12 2.88
CA LEU A 83 13.38 -0.80 2.70
C LEU A 83 13.00 -1.52 3.99
N ILE A 84 13.97 -2.07 4.71
CA ILE A 84 13.74 -2.76 6.00
C ILE A 84 13.05 -1.81 6.99
N LYS A 85 13.59 -0.59 7.15
CA LYS A 85 13.00 0.41 8.06
C LYS A 85 11.58 0.82 7.66
N TYR A 86 11.29 0.88 6.36
CA TYR A 86 9.97 1.22 5.85
C TYR A 86 8.95 0.11 6.10
N ILE A 87 9.28 -1.15 5.75
CA ILE A 87 8.35 -2.27 5.93
C ILE A 87 8.10 -2.58 7.41
N ASP A 88 9.13 -2.48 8.26
CA ASP A 88 9.00 -2.64 9.71
C ASP A 88 7.99 -1.61 10.25
N PHE A 89 8.18 -0.33 9.92
CA PHE A 89 7.27 0.73 10.35
C PHE A 89 5.85 0.56 9.80
N VAL A 90 5.70 0.24 8.51
CA VAL A 90 4.36 0.09 7.90
C VAL A 90 3.60 -1.05 8.56
N SER A 91 4.27 -2.18 8.83
CA SER A 91 3.67 -3.34 9.51
C SER A 91 3.26 -3.08 10.96
N GLU A 92 3.83 -2.07 11.62
CA GLU A 92 3.41 -1.65 12.97
C GLU A 92 2.16 -0.73 12.94
N VAL A 93 1.86 -0.11 11.80
CA VAL A 93 0.83 0.94 11.69
C VAL A 93 -0.47 0.42 11.10
N THR A 94 -0.41 -0.51 10.15
CA THR A 94 -1.60 -1.05 9.46
C THR A 94 -1.46 -2.53 9.15
N ASP A 95 -2.61 -3.22 9.12
CA ASP A 95 -2.73 -4.60 8.64
C ASP A 95 -2.93 -4.67 7.12
N ALA A 96 -3.06 -3.53 6.42
CA ALA A 96 -3.23 -3.50 4.98
C ALA A 96 -2.03 -4.16 4.29
N PRO A 97 -2.26 -5.06 3.31
CA PRO A 97 -1.17 -5.68 2.58
C PRO A 97 -0.43 -4.63 1.75
N PHE A 98 0.86 -4.88 1.52
CA PHE A 98 1.71 -3.94 0.79
C PHE A 98 2.62 -4.61 -0.23
N LEU A 99 2.93 -3.86 -1.28
CA LEU A 99 3.91 -4.21 -2.30
C LEU A 99 5.27 -3.71 -1.86
N ILE A 100 6.30 -4.52 -2.11
CA ILE A 100 7.69 -4.13 -1.99
C ILE A 100 8.18 -3.76 -3.39
N LYS A 101 8.42 -2.48 -3.63
CA LYS A 101 8.91 -1.96 -4.89
C LYS A 101 10.33 -1.43 -4.73
N ALA A 102 11.28 -2.29 -5.10
CA ALA A 102 12.68 -1.90 -5.21
C ALA A 102 12.97 -1.40 -6.64
N SER A 103 13.62 -0.24 -6.74
CA SER A 103 14.08 0.36 -8.00
C SER A 103 15.58 0.46 -8.05
#